data_AF-A0A843B698-F1
#
_entry.id   AF-A0A843B698-F1
#
_cell.length_a   1.000
_cell.length_b   1.000
_cell.length_c   1.000
_cell.angle_alpha   90.00
_cell.angle_beta   90.00
_cell.angle_gamma   90.00
#
_symmetry.space_group_name_H-M   'P 1'
#
loop_
_entity.id
_entity.type
_entity.pdbx_description
1 polymer ?
#
loop_
_entity_poly.entity_id
_entity_poly.type
_entity_poly.pdbx_seq_one_letter_code
_entity_poly.pdbx_strand_id
1 'polypeptide(L)'
;MDYEQYAVDLNAKCVCGCMEGDRVHKIYRFPNDYGASVVSAPKADLTARGTFRLYILHFESPAPEHEYEIARDTPLTNDHIVCRDWSDAEVWLERIFELLPGDGHAHCH
;
A
#
# COMPACT_ATOMS: atom_id res chain seq x y z
N MET A 1 14.87 7.76 1.43
CA MET A 1 13.98 8.48 2.37
C MET A 1 13.52 7.46 3.39
N ASP A 2 13.41 7.82 4.67
CA ASP A 2 12.94 6.87 5.69
C ASP A 2 11.42 6.98 5.83
N TYR A 3 10.69 5.89 5.53
CA TYR A 3 9.23 5.87 5.57
C TYR A 3 8.68 5.27 6.86
N GLU A 4 9.54 4.88 7.83
CA GLU A 4 9.08 4.26 9.07
C GLU A 4 8.19 5.20 9.90
N GLN A 5 8.41 6.51 9.80
CA GLN A 5 7.56 7.52 10.44
C GLN A 5 6.11 7.55 9.93
N TYR A 6 5.86 6.97 8.75
CA TYR A 6 4.53 6.87 8.14
C TYR A 6 3.92 5.48 8.32
N ALA A 7 4.64 4.54 8.93
CA ALA A 7 4.15 3.18 9.12
C ALA A 7 3.04 3.16 10.18
N VAL A 8 1.86 2.66 9.79
CA VAL A 8 0.71 2.49 10.67
C VAL A 8 0.70 1.08 11.26
N ASP A 9 1.05 0.08 10.44
CA ASP A 9 1.19 -1.31 10.89
C ASP A 9 2.26 -2.02 10.07
N LEU A 10 3.35 -2.43 10.73
CA LEU A 10 4.49 -3.08 10.09
C LEU A 10 4.32 -4.59 9.90
N ASN A 11 3.26 -5.19 10.47
CA ASN A 11 2.95 -6.63 10.38
C ASN A 11 1.44 -6.87 10.34
N ALA A 12 0.70 -6.08 9.55
CA ALA A 12 -0.74 -6.13 9.50
C ALA A 12 -1.25 -7.53 9.17
N LYS A 13 -2.03 -8.14 10.08
CA LYS A 13 -2.58 -9.48 9.85
C LYS A 13 -3.70 -9.40 8.80
N CYS A 14 -3.42 -9.81 7.56
CA CYS A 14 -4.48 -10.04 6.59
C CYS A 14 -5.53 -11.02 7.14
N VAL A 15 -6.75 -10.51 7.34
CA VAL A 15 -7.94 -11.29 7.70
C VAL A 15 -8.28 -12.38 6.68
N CYS A 16 -7.75 -12.27 5.46
CA CYS A 16 -7.91 -13.23 4.38
C CYS A 16 -7.19 -14.59 4.61
N GLY A 17 -6.46 -14.77 5.72
CA GLY A 17 -5.76 -16.02 6.04
C GLY A 17 -4.47 -16.25 5.25
N CYS A 18 -4.09 -15.33 4.38
CA CYS A 18 -2.86 -15.42 3.58
C CYS A 18 -1.56 -15.26 4.39
N MET A 19 -1.61 -14.95 5.70
CA MET A 19 -0.46 -14.55 6.54
C MET A 19 0.38 -15.71 7.13
N GLU A 20 0.13 -16.97 6.78
CA GLU A 20 0.96 -18.07 7.30
C GLU A 20 2.38 -18.06 6.70
N GLY A 21 3.39 -17.98 7.59
CA GLY A 21 4.82 -18.11 7.30
C GLY A 21 5.52 -16.81 6.90
N ASP A 22 6.10 -16.11 7.88
CA ASP A 22 7.07 -14.99 7.74
C ASP A 22 6.77 -13.99 6.60
N ARG A 23 5.50 -13.65 6.39
CA ARG A 23 5.11 -12.67 5.37
C ARG A 23 5.24 -11.25 5.92
N VAL A 24 5.74 -10.37 5.07
CA VAL A 24 5.79 -8.93 5.34
C VAL A 24 4.49 -8.32 4.85
N HIS A 25 3.76 -7.64 5.73
CA HIS A 25 2.66 -6.76 5.36
C HIS A 25 2.83 -5.45 6.12
N LYS A 26 3.25 -4.41 5.40
CA LYS A 26 3.45 -3.07 5.95
C LYS A 26 2.43 -2.10 5.36
N ILE A 27 1.82 -1.31 6.22
CA ILE A 27 0.87 -0.26 5.83
C ILE A 27 1.49 1.09 6.17
N TYR A 28 1.51 1.98 5.19
CA TYR A 28 2.02 3.34 5.27
C TYR A 28 0.88 4.32 5.04
N ARG A 29 0.80 5.39 5.83
CA ARG A 29 -0.12 6.52 5.65
C ARG A 29 0.66 7.80 5.46
N PHE A 30 0.43 8.47 4.35
CA PHE A 30 1.09 9.72 3.99
C PHE A 30 0.19 10.93 4.31
N PRO A 31 0.76 12.14 4.38
CA PRO A 31 0.01 13.35 4.71
C PRO A 31 -0.86 13.88 3.55
N ASN A 32 -0.90 13.20 2.40
CA ASN A 32 -1.64 13.58 1.20
C ASN A 32 -2.94 12.78 1.02
N ASP A 33 -3.51 12.27 2.11
CA ASP A 33 -4.69 11.38 2.14
C ASP A 33 -4.50 10.03 1.43
N TYR A 34 -3.31 9.77 0.87
CA TYR A 34 -2.93 8.49 0.32
C TYR A 34 -2.02 7.71 1.27
N GLY A 35 -1.80 6.44 0.92
CA GLY A 35 -0.78 5.61 1.52
C GLY A 35 -0.56 4.35 0.70
N ALA A 36 0.09 3.37 1.31
CA ALA A 36 0.46 2.15 0.62
C ALA A 36 0.39 0.93 1.53
N SER A 37 -0.11 -0.17 0.99
CA SER A 37 -0.01 -1.49 1.59
C SER A 37 1.00 -2.33 0.80
N VAL A 38 2.14 -2.64 1.41
CA VAL A 38 3.22 -3.45 0.82
C VAL A 38 3.16 -4.86 1.39
N VAL A 39 2.94 -5.85 0.52
CA VAL A 39 2.74 -7.26 0.89
C VAL A 39 3.77 -8.12 0.16
N SER A 40 4.52 -8.95 0.87
CA SER A 40 5.40 -9.95 0.24
C SER A 40 4.56 -11.01 -0.51
N ALA A 41 4.98 -11.40 -1.70
CA ALA A 41 4.25 -12.38 -2.52
C ALA A 41 4.04 -13.72 -1.81
N PRO A 42 2.97 -14.48 -2.16
CA PRO A 42 2.68 -15.75 -1.52
C PRO A 42 3.81 -16.76 -1.66
N LYS A 43 4.18 -17.42 -0.55
CA LYS A 43 5.20 -18.51 -0.56
C LYS A 43 4.86 -19.65 -1.53
N ALA A 44 3.58 -19.86 -1.82
CA ALA A 44 3.09 -20.85 -2.77
C ALA A 44 3.42 -20.49 -4.23
N ASP A 45 3.63 -19.22 -4.53
CA ASP A 45 4.09 -18.74 -5.82
C ASP A 45 5.61 -18.70 -5.82
N LEU A 46 6.22 -19.85 -6.12
CA LEU A 46 7.68 -20.00 -6.19
C LEU A 46 8.32 -19.09 -7.25
N THR A 47 7.55 -18.67 -8.25
CA THR A 47 8.02 -17.77 -9.30
C THR A 47 8.03 -16.30 -8.87
N ALA A 48 7.19 -15.93 -7.90
CA ALA A 48 7.13 -14.58 -7.33
C ALA A 48 7.93 -14.46 -6.01
N ARG A 49 8.74 -15.45 -5.65
CA ARG A 49 9.45 -15.46 -4.37
C ARG A 49 10.45 -14.30 -4.30
N GLY A 50 10.32 -13.46 -3.27
CA GLY A 50 11.14 -12.26 -3.08
C GLY A 50 10.56 -10.97 -3.68
N THR A 51 9.44 -11.05 -4.41
CA THR A 51 8.73 -9.87 -4.91
C THR A 51 7.73 -9.34 -3.88
N PHE A 52 7.36 -8.09 -4.04
CA PHE A 52 6.37 -7.40 -3.23
C PHE A 52 5.22 -6.93 -4.13
N ARG A 53 4.02 -6.88 -3.55
CA ARG A 53 2.86 -6.24 -4.14
C ARG A 53 2.55 -5.01 -3.34
N LEU A 54 2.44 -3.88 -4.03
CA LEU A 54 2.08 -2.62 -3.44
C LEU A 54 0.68 -2.23 -3.92
N TYR A 55 -0.21 -1.96 -2.97
CA TYR A 55 -1.53 -1.41 -3.19
C TYR A 55 -1.53 0.03 -2.72
N ILE A 56 -2.09 0.93 -3.52
CA ILE A 56 -2.28 2.32 -3.09
C ILE A 56 -3.53 2.35 -2.23
N LEU A 57 -3.45 3.01 -1.08
CA LEU A 57 -4.55 3.20 -0.16
C LEU A 57 -5.00 4.65 -0.22
N HIS A 58 -6.30 4.88 -0.14
CA HIS A 58 -6.88 6.20 0.13
C HIS A 58 -7.48 6.17 1.53
N PHE A 59 -7.06 7.12 2.36
CA PHE A 59 -7.56 7.30 3.71
C PHE A 59 -8.59 8.41 3.66
N GLU A 60 -9.81 8.14 4.11
CA GLU A 60 -10.80 9.19 4.23
C GLU A 60 -10.31 10.25 5.24
N SER A 61 -10.63 11.53 5.00
CA SER A 61 -10.19 12.65 5.85
C SER A 61 -11.33 13.64 6.08
N PRO A 62 -11.68 13.96 7.34
CA PRO A 62 -11.15 13.39 8.58
C PRO A 62 -11.83 12.04 8.90
N ALA A 63 -11.19 10.91 8.58
CA ALA A 63 -11.65 9.59 9.00
C ALA A 63 -10.75 8.98 10.07
N PRO A 64 -11.29 8.09 10.91
CA PRO A 64 -10.52 7.42 11.96
C PRO A 64 -9.32 6.68 11.37
N GLU A 65 -8.29 6.48 12.19
CA GLU A 65 -6.95 5.97 11.82
C GLU A 65 -6.93 4.63 11.05
N HIS A 66 -8.07 3.97 10.91
CA HIS A 66 -8.22 2.62 10.38
C HIS A 66 -9.18 2.51 9.18
N GLU A 67 -9.83 3.60 8.76
CA GLU A 67 -10.70 3.58 7.58
C GLU A 67 -9.88 3.96 6.34
N TYR A 68 -9.63 2.96 5.50
CA TYR A 68 -8.95 3.11 4.22
C TYR A 68 -9.55 2.16 3.18
N GLU A 69 -9.51 2.59 1.93
CA GLU A 69 -9.88 1.77 0.77
C GLU A 69 -8.68 1.60 -0.16
N ILE A 70 -8.68 0.53 -0.95
CA ILE A 70 -7.68 0.37 -2.02
C ILE A 70 -8.06 1.35 -3.12
N ALA A 71 -7.21 2.35 -3.34
CA ALA A 71 -7.35 3.30 -4.42
C ALA A 71 -7.10 2.59 -5.75
N ARG A 72 -8.18 2.39 -6.51
CA ARG A 72 -8.13 1.89 -7.89
C ARG A 72 -8.12 3.09 -8.84
N ASP A 73 -7.66 2.88 -10.06
CA ASP A 73 -7.64 3.92 -11.11
C ASP A 73 -6.83 5.18 -10.73
N THR A 74 -5.70 4.99 -10.04
CA THR A 74 -4.76 6.08 -9.77
C THR A 74 -3.87 6.35 -10.99
N PRO A 75 -3.23 7.53 -11.09
CA PRO A 75 -2.21 7.79 -12.12
C PRO A 75 -1.02 6.82 -12.11
N LEU A 76 -0.82 6.07 -11.02
CA LEU A 76 0.30 5.15 -10.83
C LEU A 76 -0.06 3.69 -11.14
N THR A 77 -1.27 3.25 -10.81
CA THR A 77 -1.76 1.89 -11.07
C THR A 77 -3.29 1.83 -11.03
N ASN A 78 -3.85 0.86 -11.77
CA ASN A 78 -5.28 0.55 -11.77
C ASN A 78 -5.66 -0.55 -10.75
N ASP A 79 -4.69 -1.26 -10.18
CA ASP A 79 -4.96 -2.36 -9.23
C ASP A 79 -3.84 -2.51 -8.20
N HIS A 80 -2.67 -2.99 -8.62
CA HIS A 80 -1.49 -3.12 -7.77
C HIS A 80 -0.21 -2.95 -8.57
N ILE A 81 0.89 -2.74 -7.86
CA ILE A 81 2.24 -2.65 -8.42
C ILE A 81 3.02 -3.87 -7.95
N VAL A 82 3.68 -4.55 -8.88
CA VAL A 82 4.59 -5.66 -8.55
C VAL A 82 6.01 -5.12 -8.50
N CYS A 83 6.59 -5.11 -7.30
CA CYS A 83 7.94 -4.68 -7.04
C CYS A 83 8.87 -5.89 -6.99
N ARG A 84 10.03 -5.82 -7.64
CA ARG A 84 10.98 -6.94 -7.69
C ARG A 84 11.68 -7.19 -6.35
N ASP A 85 11.89 -6.12 -5.59
CA ASP A 85 12.54 -6.10 -4.29
C ASP A 85 12.04 -4.91 -3.45
N TRP A 86 12.61 -4.74 -2.26
CA TRP A 86 12.24 -3.65 -1.35
C TRP A 86 12.62 -2.28 -1.89
N SER A 87 13.77 -2.15 -2.55
CA SER A 87 14.21 -0.86 -3.11
C SER A 87 13.28 -0.38 -4.22
N ASP A 88 12.74 -1.30 -5.02
CA ASP A 88 11.69 -1.00 -5.99
C ASP A 88 10.41 -0.52 -5.29
N ALA A 89 10.03 -1.15 -4.16
CA ALA A 89 8.89 -0.68 -3.36
C ALA A 89 9.11 0.73 -2.80
N GLU A 90 10.32 1.08 -2.34
CA GLU A 90 10.65 2.43 -1.85
C GLU A 90 10.51 3.51 -2.92
N VAL A 91 10.86 3.21 -4.17
CA VAL A 91 10.64 4.12 -5.31
C VAL A 91 9.16 4.39 -5.52
N TRP A 92 8.30 3.38 -5.35
CA TRP A 92 6.86 3.56 -5.48
C TRP A 92 6.24 4.27 -4.28
N LEU A 93 6.75 4.03 -3.06
CA LEU A 93 6.34 4.81 -1.87
C LEU A 93 6.63 6.30 -2.07
N GLU A 94 7.77 6.65 -2.65
CA GLU A 94 8.11 8.04 -2.99
C GLU A 94 7.08 8.64 -3.94
N ARG A 95 6.75 7.94 -5.03
CA ARG A 95 5.76 8.40 -6.01
C ARG A 95 4.37 8.58 -5.43
N ILE A 96 3.96 7.72 -4.50
CA ILE A 96 2.66 7.82 -3.84
C ILE A 96 2.66 9.00 -2.86
N PHE A 97 3.76 9.24 -2.16
CA PHE A 97 3.93 10.41 -1.30
C PHE A 97 3.87 11.72 -2.10
N GLU A 98 4.34 11.71 -3.35
CA GLU A 98 4.28 12.86 -4.27
C GLU A 98 2.93 13.02 -4.98
N LEU A 99 1.96 12.10 -4.79
CA LEU A 99 0.63 12.30 -5.33
C LEU A 99 0.02 13.57 -4.73
N LEU A 100 -0.61 14.36 -5.60
CA LEU A 100 -1.45 15.45 -5.15
C LEU A 100 -2.55 14.87 -4.24
N PRO A 101 -2.89 15.53 -3.11
CA PRO A 101 -4.05 15.16 -2.33
C PRO A 101 -5.23 15.03 -3.28
N GLY A 102 -5.99 13.94 -3.15
CA GLY A 102 -7.06 13.66 -4.09
C GLY A 102 -7.99 14.86 -4.21
N ASP A 103 -8.03 15.48 -5.40
CA ASP A 103 -9.26 16.11 -5.89
C ASP A 103 -10.32 15.03 -5.70
N GLY A 104 -11.22 15.28 -4.75
CA GLY A 104 -11.92 14.24 -4.01
C GLY A 104 -12.44 13.11 -4.90
N HIS A 105 -12.57 11.94 -4.28
CA HIS A 105 -13.52 10.94 -4.72
C HIS A 105 -14.93 11.60 -4.70
N ALA A 106 -15.21 12.41 -5.72
CA ALA A 106 -16.51 12.89 -6.11
C ALA A 106 -17.22 11.68 -6.72
N HIS A 107 -17.51 10.70 -5.87
CA HIS A 107 -18.61 9.79 -6.14
C HIS A 107 -19.89 10.61 -6.00
N CYS A 108 -20.21 11.32 -7.07
CA CYS A 108 -21.54 11.79 -7.37
C CYS A 108 -22.48 10.57 -7.39
N HIS A 109 -23.47 10.61 -6.49
CA HIS A 109 -24.81 10.00 -6.53
C HIS A 109 -24.94 8.47 -6.63
#